data_AF-A0A2T4NCX1-F1
#
_entry.id   AF-A0A2T4NCX1-F1
#
_cell.length_a   1.000
_cell.length_b   1.000
_cell.length_c   1.000
_cell.angle_alpha   90.00
_cell.angle_beta   90.00
_cell.angle_gamma   90.00
#
_symmetry.space_group_name_H-M   'P 1'
#
loop_
_entity.id
_entity.type
_entity.pdbx_description
1 polymer ?
#
loop_
_entity_poly.entity_id
_entity_poly.type
_entity_poly.pdbx_seq_one_letter_code
_entity_poly.pdbx_strand_id
1 'polypeptide(L)'
;MSWPSVILLAPVKSRPSLEGRIRSFDLVRDPATGDERLHWRGYSYHLDLSGRILADYEPDELEQVRSEIGEPYGVCVSCQSMDAARALLRHVLDGFDGLVDTDHFEILPAHEFLTLLGHHPDWDWRRRPSTELR
;
A
#
# COMPACT_ATOMS: atom_id res chain seq x y z
N MET A 1 2.48 9.84 -17.07
CA MET A 1 3.10 8.92 -16.11
C MET A 1 2.05 8.59 -15.07
N SER A 2 1.83 7.30 -14.78
CA SER A 2 0.96 6.86 -13.69
C SER A 2 1.56 7.27 -12.34
N TRP A 3 0.68 7.49 -11.36
CA TRP A 3 1.07 7.72 -9.97
C TRP A 3 1.74 6.48 -9.39
N PRO A 4 2.80 6.58 -8.57
CA PRO A 4 3.31 5.44 -7.83
C PRO A 4 2.23 4.83 -6.93
N SER A 5 2.08 3.51 -7.03
CA SER A 5 1.10 2.71 -6.31
C SER A 5 1.80 1.66 -5.43
N VAL A 6 1.08 1.24 -4.40
CA VAL A 6 1.31 0.01 -3.64
C VAL A 6 -0.04 -0.59 -3.25
N ILE A 7 -0.09 -1.91 -3.03
CA ILE A 7 -1.23 -2.58 -2.41
C ILE A 7 -0.84 -2.97 -0.99
N LEU A 8 -1.59 -2.48 -0.01
CA LEU A 8 -1.46 -2.90 1.38
C LEU A 8 -2.31 -4.15 1.58
N LEU A 9 -1.68 -5.25 1.97
CA LEU A 9 -2.33 -6.53 2.17
C LEU A 9 -2.34 -6.85 3.67
N ALA A 10 -3.54 -6.98 4.24
CA ALA A 10 -3.72 -7.34 5.63
C ALA A 10 -4.58 -8.61 5.74
N PRO A 11 -4.45 -9.40 6.82
CA PRO A 11 -5.46 -10.39 7.15
C PRO A 11 -6.85 -9.73 7.22
N VAL A 12 -7.90 -10.39 6.72
CA VAL A 12 -9.26 -9.83 6.69
C VAL A 12 -9.77 -9.43 8.08
N LYS A 13 -9.36 -10.17 9.12
CA LYS A 13 -9.65 -9.85 10.54
C LYS A 13 -9.07 -8.50 10.99
N SER A 14 -8.02 -8.04 10.34
CA SER A 14 -7.32 -6.78 10.62
C SER A 14 -7.86 -5.60 9.78
N ARG A 15 -8.81 -5.84 8.88
CA ARG A 15 -9.44 -4.81 8.02
C ARG A 15 -9.89 -3.57 8.81
N PRO A 16 -10.65 -3.67 9.93
CA PRO A 16 -11.08 -2.48 10.66
C PRO A 16 -9.91 -1.65 11.19
N SER A 17 -8.80 -2.30 11.57
CA SER A 17 -7.60 -1.63 12.04
C SER A 17 -6.87 -0.90 10.92
N LEU A 18 -6.71 -1.53 9.75
CA LEU A 18 -6.08 -0.90 8.58
C LEU A 18 -6.92 0.28 8.08
N GLU A 19 -8.21 0.07 7.87
CA GLU A 19 -9.12 1.14 7.43
C GLU A 19 -9.19 2.27 8.46
N GLY A 20 -9.24 1.97 9.77
CA GLY A 20 -9.24 2.98 10.83
C GLY A 20 -7.97 3.83 10.83
N ARG A 21 -6.81 3.20 10.61
CA ARG A 21 -5.54 3.91 10.46
C ARG A 21 -5.54 4.86 9.27
N ILE A 22 -6.01 4.40 8.11
CA ILE A 22 -6.04 5.23 6.90
C ILE A 22 -7.09 6.35 7.02
N ARG A 23 -8.25 6.07 7.63
CA ARG A 23 -9.30 7.07 7.84
C ARG A 23 -8.94 8.13 8.88
N SER A 24 -7.92 7.90 9.72
CA SER A 24 -7.40 8.92 10.65
C SER A 24 -6.80 10.15 9.96
N PHE A 25 -6.56 10.08 8.64
CA PHE A 25 -6.06 11.19 7.82
C PHE A 25 -7.17 12.07 7.22
N ASP A 26 -8.42 11.92 7.64
CA ASP A 26 -9.59 12.69 7.14
C ASP A 26 -9.86 12.48 5.64
N LEU A 27 -10.04 11.22 5.24
CA LEU A 27 -10.40 10.84 3.88
C LEU A 27 -11.71 11.48 3.41
N VAL A 28 -11.73 11.93 2.16
CA VAL A 28 -12.93 12.44 1.48
C VAL A 28 -13.32 11.46 0.38
N ARG A 29 -14.58 11.03 0.36
CA ARG A 29 -15.06 10.15 -0.70
C ARG A 29 -15.15 10.89 -2.03
N ASP A 30 -14.60 10.30 -3.09
CA ASP A 30 -14.76 10.77 -4.45
C ASP A 30 -16.15 10.34 -4.97
N PRO A 31 -17.05 11.29 -5.27
CA PRO A 31 -18.36 10.95 -5.80
C PRO A 31 -18.32 10.36 -7.22
N ALA A 32 -17.24 10.55 -7.98
CA ALA A 32 -17.12 10.09 -9.36
C ALA A 32 -16.62 8.65 -9.46
N THR A 33 -15.64 8.26 -8.65
CA THR A 33 -15.04 6.90 -8.69
C THR A 33 -15.54 6.01 -7.56
N GLY A 34 -16.02 6.60 -6.46
CA GLY A 34 -16.40 5.89 -5.24
C GLY A 34 -15.23 5.61 -4.30
N ASP A 35 -14.00 5.86 -4.76
CA ASP A 35 -12.74 5.75 -4.01
C ASP A 35 -12.60 6.85 -2.97
N GLU A 36 -11.57 6.77 -2.15
CA GLU A 36 -11.21 7.80 -1.20
C GLU A 36 -10.07 8.70 -1.73
N ARG A 37 -10.27 10.02 -1.63
CA ARG A 37 -9.23 11.04 -1.86
C ARG A 37 -8.67 11.50 -0.54
N LEU A 38 -7.36 11.65 -0.48
CA LEU A 38 -6.65 12.27 0.63
C LEU A 38 -5.85 13.47 0.11
N HIS A 39 -5.93 14.59 0.83
CA HIS A 39 -4.99 15.70 0.69
C HIS A 39 -4.26 15.86 2.02
N TRP A 40 -2.98 15.53 2.04
CA TRP A 40 -2.20 15.52 3.28
C TRP A 40 -0.77 15.96 3.03
N ARG A 41 -0.27 16.86 3.90
CA ARG A 41 1.08 17.48 3.80
C ARG A 41 1.40 18.07 2.42
N GLY A 42 0.39 18.61 1.73
CA GLY A 42 0.56 19.21 0.40
C GLY A 42 0.57 18.22 -0.77
N TYR A 43 0.34 16.93 -0.52
CA TYR A 43 0.22 15.90 -1.54
C TYR A 43 -1.20 15.39 -1.69
N SER A 44 -1.50 14.87 -2.88
CA SER A 44 -2.76 14.18 -3.17
C SER A 44 -2.54 12.67 -3.26
N TYR A 45 -3.55 11.91 -2.82
CA TYR A 45 -3.57 10.46 -2.89
C TYR A 45 -4.96 9.97 -3.30
N HIS A 46 -4.99 8.83 -3.97
CA HIS A 46 -6.20 8.05 -4.23
C HIS A 46 -6.06 6.70 -3.53
N LEU A 47 -7.09 6.30 -2.79
CA LEU A 47 -7.11 5.07 -2.03
C LEU A 47 -8.38 4.31 -2.38
N ASP A 48 -8.26 3.01 -2.62
CA ASP A 48 -9.40 2.10 -2.76
C ASP A 48 -9.45 1.17 -1.55
N LEU A 49 -10.36 1.46 -0.61
CA LEU A 49 -10.62 0.62 0.56
C LEU A 49 -11.63 -0.52 0.31
N SER A 50 -12.11 -0.71 -0.92
CA SER A 50 -13.17 -1.68 -1.22
C SER A 50 -12.72 -3.13 -1.12
N GLY A 51 -11.41 -3.40 -1.24
CA GLY A 51 -10.88 -4.77 -1.36
C GLY A 51 -10.97 -5.35 -2.78
N ARG A 52 -11.55 -4.62 -3.74
CA ARG A 52 -11.74 -5.12 -5.11
C ARG A 52 -10.45 -5.31 -5.89
N ILE A 53 -9.37 -4.64 -5.47
CA ILE A 53 -8.04 -4.83 -6.04
C ILE A 53 -7.59 -6.30 -6.05
N LEU A 54 -8.08 -7.12 -5.11
CA LEU A 54 -7.77 -8.56 -5.08
C LEU A 54 -8.36 -9.35 -6.27
N ALA A 55 -9.32 -8.78 -7.00
CA ALA A 55 -9.85 -9.40 -8.22
C ALA A 55 -8.87 -9.33 -9.40
N ASP A 56 -7.86 -8.47 -9.30
CA ASP A 56 -6.82 -8.28 -10.32
C ASP A 56 -5.62 -9.23 -10.11
N TYR A 57 -5.57 -9.95 -8.98
CA TYR A 57 -4.52 -10.92 -8.67
C TYR A 57 -4.75 -12.24 -9.39
N GLU A 58 -3.68 -12.85 -9.89
CA GLU A 58 -3.74 -14.22 -10.37
C GLU A 58 -3.97 -15.19 -9.18
N PRO A 59 -4.64 -16.33 -9.39
CA PRO A 59 -4.94 -17.27 -8.31
C PRO A 59 -3.71 -17.73 -7.52
N ASP A 60 -2.59 -17.93 -8.21
CA ASP A 60 -1.33 -18.41 -7.64
C ASP A 60 -0.69 -17.34 -6.74
N GLU A 61 -0.76 -16.07 -7.15
CA GLU A 61 -0.29 -14.92 -6.35
C GLU A 61 -1.14 -14.77 -5.09
N LEU A 62 -2.47 -14.90 -5.22
CA LEU A 62 -3.37 -14.81 -4.10
C LEU A 62 -3.17 -15.97 -3.11
N GLU A 63 -2.87 -17.18 -3.59
CA GLU A 63 -2.56 -18.32 -2.74
C GLU A 63 -1.24 -18.11 -1.97
N GLN A 64 -0.23 -17.52 -2.60
CA GLN A 64 1.00 -17.12 -1.89
C GLN A 64 0.67 -16.13 -0.75
N VAL A 65 -0.09 -15.08 -1.03
CA VAL A 65 -0.52 -14.11 -0.01
C VAL A 65 -1.30 -14.81 1.11
N ARG A 66 -2.23 -15.69 0.76
CA ARG A 66 -3.02 -16.48 1.73
C ARG A 66 -2.15 -17.33 2.63
N SER A 67 -1.09 -17.93 2.09
CA SER A 67 -0.17 -18.76 2.87
C SER A 67 0.59 -17.96 3.93
N GLU A 68 0.82 -16.66 3.71
CA GLU A 68 1.56 -15.79 4.63
C GLU A 68 0.66 -15.13 5.67
N ILE A 69 -0.49 -14.59 5.27
CA ILE A 69 -1.34 -13.75 6.15
C ILE A 69 -2.77 -14.29 6.38
N GLY A 70 -3.09 -15.46 5.80
CA GLY A 70 -4.46 -15.99 5.77
C GLY A 70 -5.35 -15.25 4.76
N GLU A 71 -6.67 -15.34 4.91
CA GLU A 71 -7.63 -14.66 4.03
C GLU A 71 -7.29 -13.15 3.91
N PRO A 72 -6.95 -12.64 2.71
CA PRO A 72 -6.44 -11.29 2.56
C PRO A 72 -7.55 -10.24 2.39
N TYR A 73 -7.22 -9.02 2.77
CA TYR A 73 -7.91 -7.79 2.44
C TYR A 73 -6.88 -6.81 1.86
N GLY A 74 -7.15 -6.29 0.66
CA GLY A 74 -6.27 -5.40 -0.07
C GLY A 74 -6.75 -3.95 -0.08
N VAL A 75 -5.82 -3.01 0.04
CA VAL A 75 -6.05 -1.58 -0.15
C VAL A 75 -5.07 -1.05 -1.19
N CYS A 76 -5.57 -0.53 -2.30
CA CYS A 76 -4.72 0.16 -3.27
C CYS A 76 -4.45 1.60 -2.80
N VAL A 77 -3.20 2.03 -2.83
CA VAL A 77 -2.77 3.39 -2.48
C VAL A 77 -1.97 3.98 -3.62
N SER A 78 -2.57 4.90 -4.37
CA SER A 78 -1.91 5.67 -5.43
C SER A 78 -1.49 7.05 -4.92
N CYS A 79 -0.22 7.38 -5.07
CA CYS A 79 0.40 8.58 -4.51
C CYS A 79 0.82 9.53 -5.63
N GLN A 80 0.63 10.85 -5.47
CA GLN A 80 1.02 11.84 -6.49
C GLN A 80 2.49 11.75 -6.94
N SER A 81 3.39 11.35 -6.05
CA SER A 81 4.83 11.22 -6.29
C SER A 81 5.47 10.21 -5.34
N MET A 82 6.75 9.87 -5.57
CA MET A 82 7.51 9.03 -4.64
C MET A 82 7.68 9.69 -3.27
N ASP A 83 7.83 11.01 -3.21
CA ASP A 83 7.91 11.73 -1.94
C ASP A 83 6.59 11.67 -1.19
N ALA A 84 5.46 11.80 -1.90
CA ALA A 84 4.14 11.60 -1.32
C ALA A 84 4.00 10.19 -0.74
N ALA A 85 4.42 9.17 -1.51
CA ALA A 85 4.36 7.78 -1.10
C ALA A 85 5.20 7.52 0.16
N ARG A 86 6.46 7.97 0.18
CA ARG A 86 7.34 7.87 1.36
C ARG A 86 6.75 8.57 2.59
N ALA A 87 6.15 9.75 2.41
CA ALA A 87 5.55 10.50 3.50
C ALA A 87 4.37 9.72 4.12
N LEU A 88 3.45 9.20 3.30
CA LEU A 88 2.27 8.49 3.77
C LEU A 88 2.63 7.10 4.32
N LEU A 89 3.39 6.30 3.58
CA LEU A 89 3.70 4.91 3.93
C LEU A 89 4.51 4.81 5.22
N ARG A 90 5.39 5.78 5.53
CA ARG A 90 6.07 5.80 6.84
C ARG A 90 5.11 5.90 8.03
N HIS A 91 3.95 6.54 7.87
CA HIS A 91 2.96 6.68 8.94
C HIS A 91 1.95 5.53 8.92
N VAL A 92 1.54 5.09 7.73
CA VAL A 92 0.57 3.99 7.59
C VAL A 92 1.19 2.65 7.97
N LEU A 93 2.45 2.41 7.63
CA LEU A 93 3.12 1.11 7.87
C LEU A 93 3.69 0.98 9.29
N ASP A 94 3.77 2.05 10.08
CA ASP A 94 4.33 2.00 11.44
C ASP A 94 3.48 1.12 12.37
N GLY A 95 4.03 -0.03 12.79
CA GLY A 95 3.30 -1.05 13.55
C GLY A 95 2.20 -1.76 12.74
N PHE A 96 2.23 -1.69 11.41
CA PHE A 96 1.38 -2.50 10.55
C PHE A 96 2.02 -3.89 10.32
N ASP A 97 1.29 -4.94 10.67
CA ASP A 97 1.73 -6.33 10.54
C ASP A 97 0.98 -7.00 9.37
N GLY A 98 1.46 -6.69 8.16
CA GLY A 98 0.92 -7.17 6.90
C GLY A 98 1.96 -7.14 5.79
N LEU A 99 1.53 -7.26 4.54
CA LEU A 99 2.40 -7.21 3.37
C LEU A 99 2.17 -5.94 2.56
N VAL A 100 3.18 -5.56 1.80
CA VAL A 100 3.14 -4.48 0.81
C VAL A 100 3.49 -5.09 -0.53
N ASP A 101 2.53 -5.11 -1.44
CA ASP A 101 2.78 -5.32 -2.86
C ASP A 101 3.23 -3.99 -3.47
N THR A 102 4.35 -4.00 -4.16
CA THR A 102 4.91 -2.81 -4.81
C THR A 102 4.18 -2.42 -6.08
N ASP A 103 3.17 -3.21 -6.52
CA ASP A 103 2.53 -3.12 -7.84
C ASP A 103 3.56 -3.29 -8.99
N HIS A 104 4.70 -3.91 -8.65
CA HIS A 104 5.88 -4.05 -9.49
C HIS A 104 6.66 -5.35 -9.15
N PHE A 105 5.94 -6.47 -9.17
CA PHE A 105 6.48 -7.84 -9.04
C PHE A 105 7.15 -8.19 -7.69
N GLU A 106 7.00 -7.37 -6.66
CA GLU A 106 7.53 -7.66 -5.33
C GLU A 106 6.44 -7.51 -4.26
N ILE A 107 6.26 -8.55 -3.46
CA ILE A 107 5.48 -8.51 -2.23
C ILE A 107 6.45 -8.66 -1.07
N LEU A 108 6.42 -7.72 -0.14
CA LEU A 108 7.35 -7.65 0.99
C LEU A 108 6.59 -7.54 2.31
N PRO A 109 7.12 -8.09 3.41
CA PRO A 109 6.64 -7.75 4.74
C PRO A 109 6.69 -6.24 4.96
N ALA A 110 5.64 -5.66 5.55
CA ALA A 110 5.53 -4.21 5.73
C ALA A 110 6.71 -3.62 6.51
N HIS A 111 7.22 -4.35 7.50
CA HIS A 111 8.39 -3.94 8.29
C HIS A 111 9.68 -3.91 7.45
N GLU A 112 9.87 -4.85 6.52
CA GLU A 112 11.02 -4.88 5.60
C GLU A 112 10.92 -3.71 4.61
N PHE A 113 9.73 -3.51 4.00
CA PHE A 113 9.49 -2.37 3.11
C PHE A 113 9.74 -1.02 3.80
N LEU A 114 9.25 -0.85 5.03
CA LEU A 114 9.47 0.35 5.82
C LEU A 114 10.95 0.57 6.15
N THR A 115 11.69 -0.52 6.44
CA THR A 115 13.14 -0.47 6.69
C THR A 115 13.89 -0.01 5.44
N LEU A 116 13.56 -0.55 4.26
CA LEU A 116 14.14 -0.14 2.99
C LEU A 116 13.85 1.34 2.67
N LEU A 117 12.61 1.80 2.91
CA LEU A 117 12.26 3.22 2.80
C LEU A 117 13.05 4.13 3.75
N GLY A 118 13.46 3.61 4.91
CA GLY A 118 14.29 4.31 5.88
C GLY A 118 15.74 4.41 5.44
N HIS A 119 16.33 3.31 4.97
CA HIS A 119 17.74 3.24 4.58
C HIS A 119 18.04 3.81 3.19
N HIS A 120 17.07 3.77 2.27
CA HIS A 120 17.24 4.19 0.88
C HIS A 120 16.23 5.30 0.53
N PRO A 121 16.50 6.57 0.91
CA PRO A 121 15.56 7.67 0.73
C PRO A 121 15.26 7.97 -0.74
N ASP A 122 16.14 7.56 -1.66
CA ASP A 122 15.98 7.75 -3.11
C ASP A 122 15.39 6.53 -3.83
N TRP A 123 15.03 5.47 -3.10
CA TRP A 123 14.47 4.27 -3.71
C TRP A 123 13.14 4.56 -4.39
N ASP A 124 13.05 4.16 -5.66
CA ASP A 124 11.83 4.11 -6.48
C ASP A 124 11.62 2.64 -6.89
N TRP A 125 10.73 1.94 -6.20
CA TRP A 125 10.45 0.51 -6.40
C TRP A 125 9.97 0.19 -7.81
N ARG A 126 9.43 1.17 -8.52
CA ARG A 126 8.99 1.03 -9.92
C ARG A 126 10.16 0.90 -10.89
N ARG A 127 11.38 1.23 -10.45
CA ARG A 127 12.59 1.30 -11.28
C ARG A 127 13.68 0.36 -10.83
N ARG A 128 13.73 0.07 -9.54
CA ARG A 128 14.79 -0.72 -8.92
C ARG A 128 14.16 -1.67 -7.89
N PRO A 129 14.26 -3.00 -8.08
CA PRO A 129 13.73 -3.95 -7.11
C PRO A 129 14.50 -3.89 -5.79
N SER A 130 13.86 -4.32 -4.71
CA SER A 130 14.45 -4.35 -3.36
C SER A 130 15.72 -5.19 -3.27
N THR A 131 15.80 -6.25 -4.08
CA THR A 131 16.96 -7.16 -4.14
C THR A 131 18.27 -6.48 -4.54
N GLU A 132 18.20 -5.35 -5.25
CA GLU A 132 19.38 -4.57 -5.63
C GLU A 132 19.83 -3.58 -4.55
N LEU A 133 19.09 -3.41 -3.47
CA LEU A 133 19.41 -2.48 -2.37
C LEU A 133 20.11 -3.14 -1.18
N ARG A 134 20.26 -4.47 -1.23
CA ARG A 134 20.86 -5.29 -0.18
C ARG A 134 22.38 -5.13 -0.09
#